data_AF-A0A2N4YY22-F1
#
_entry.id   AF-A0A2N4YY22-F1
#
_cell.length_a   1.000
_cell.length_b   1.000
_cell.length_c   1.000
_cell.angle_alpha   90.00
_cell.angle_beta   90.00
_cell.angle_gamma   90.00
#
_symmetry.space_group_name_H-M   'P 1'
#
loop_
_entity.id
_entity.type
_entity.pdbx_description
1 polymer ?
#
loop_
_entity_poly.entity_id
_entity_poly.type
_entity_poly.pdbx_seq_one_letter_code
_entity_poly.pdbx_strand_id
1 'polypeptide(L)'
;MSQNTLKVHDLNEDAEFDENGIEVFDEKALVEEEPSDSDLAEEELLSQGATQRVLDATQLYLGEIGYSPLLAAEEEVYFARRALRGDVASRRRMIESNLRLVVKIARRYSNRGLALLDLIEEGNLGLIRAVEKFDPERGFRFSTYATWWIRQTIERAIMNQTRTIRLPIHIVKELNVYLRT
;
A
#
# COMPACT_ATOMS: atom_id res chain seq x y z
N MET A 1 -0.75 -57.17 15.18
CA MET A 1 0.14 -56.02 14.92
C MET A 1 -0.69 -54.89 14.32
N SER A 2 -0.54 -53.67 14.86
CA SER A 2 -1.00 -52.33 14.39
C SER A 2 -2.49 -52.13 14.11
N GLN A 3 -3.24 -51.40 14.96
CA GLN A 3 -3.47 -49.92 14.95
C GLN A 3 -4.23 -49.47 13.67
N ASN A 4 -5.32 -48.69 13.65
CA ASN A 4 -5.95 -47.72 14.55
C ASN A 4 -7.28 -47.27 13.88
N THR A 5 -8.38 -46.98 14.61
CA THR A 5 -9.31 -45.84 14.36
C THR A 5 -10.56 -45.86 15.28
N LEU A 6 -10.69 -44.78 16.05
CA LEU A 6 -11.88 -44.03 16.50
C LEU A 6 -12.94 -44.64 17.46
N LYS A 7 -13.13 -43.88 18.55
CA LYS A 7 -14.00 -44.03 19.74
C LYS A 7 -15.46 -43.64 19.43
N VAL A 8 -16.44 -44.53 19.69
CA VAL A 8 -17.47 -44.55 20.78
C VAL A 8 -18.27 -43.25 20.97
N HIS A 9 -19.57 -43.23 20.60
CA HIS A 9 -20.79 -43.42 21.45
C HIS A 9 -21.03 -42.20 22.39
N ASP A 10 -22.22 -41.62 22.57
CA ASP A 10 -23.60 -42.11 22.57
C ASP A 10 -24.59 -41.01 22.15
N LEU A 11 -25.59 -41.39 21.36
CA LEU A 11 -26.86 -40.70 21.18
C LEU A 11 -27.84 -41.34 22.17
N ASN A 12 -28.52 -40.54 23.00
CA ASN A 12 -29.87 -40.83 23.53
C ASN A 12 -30.33 -39.66 24.41
N GLU A 13 -31.44 -39.04 24.03
CA GLU A 13 -32.47 -38.53 24.94
C GLU A 13 -33.78 -38.45 24.12
N ASP A 14 -34.40 -39.61 24.00
CA ASP A 14 -35.84 -39.91 24.12
C ASP A 14 -36.84 -38.87 23.57
N ALA A 15 -37.29 -39.12 22.34
CA ALA A 15 -38.59 -38.68 21.85
C ALA A 15 -39.65 -39.74 22.25
N GLU A 16 -40.45 -39.45 23.27
CA GLU A 16 -41.72 -40.13 23.52
C GLU A 16 -42.88 -39.26 23.03
N PHE A 17 -43.70 -39.82 22.13
CA PHE A 17 -44.96 -39.25 21.66
C PHE A 17 -46.12 -39.81 22.49
N ASP A 18 -47.17 -39.03 22.75
CA ASP A 18 -48.53 -39.59 22.80
C ASP A 18 -49.60 -38.62 22.24
N GLU A 19 -50.62 -39.26 21.68
CA GLU A 19 -51.71 -38.80 20.82
C GLU A 19 -52.68 -37.85 21.55
N ASN A 20 -52.67 -36.57 21.16
CA ASN A 20 -53.79 -35.61 21.06
C ASN A 20 -53.27 -34.16 21.12
N GLY A 21 -52.24 -33.85 20.33
CA GLY A 21 -51.50 -32.59 20.33
C GLY A 21 -52.32 -31.40 19.85
N ILE A 22 -53.09 -30.79 20.75
CA ILE A 22 -53.40 -29.36 20.69
C ILE A 22 -52.21 -28.64 21.32
N GLU A 23 -51.27 -28.19 20.51
CA GLU A 23 -50.33 -27.15 20.94
C GLU A 23 -50.97 -25.79 20.70
N VAL A 24 -51.13 -25.06 21.80
CA VAL A 24 -51.63 -23.69 21.86
C VAL A 24 -50.71 -22.80 21.04
N PHE A 25 -51.26 -22.16 20.01
CA PHE A 25 -50.60 -21.11 19.24
C PHE A 25 -50.17 -19.98 20.19
N ASP A 26 -48.88 -19.85 20.47
CA ASP A 26 -48.33 -18.66 21.14
C ASP A 26 -48.05 -17.59 20.08
N GLU A 27 -49.03 -16.70 19.92
CA GLU A 27 -49.07 -15.59 18.96
C GLU A 27 -48.07 -14.45 19.28
N LYS A 28 -47.01 -14.73 20.05
CA LYS A 28 -46.01 -13.74 20.49
C LYS A 28 -44.69 -13.76 19.72
N ALA A 29 -44.49 -14.66 18.76
CA ALA A 29 -43.20 -14.84 18.10
C ALA A 29 -42.94 -13.94 16.87
N LEU A 30 -43.81 -12.98 16.56
CA LEU A 30 -43.64 -12.08 15.40
C LEU A 30 -43.59 -10.59 15.82
N VAL A 31 -42.68 -10.26 16.71
CA VAL A 31 -42.21 -8.87 16.82
C VAL A 31 -40.91 -8.81 16.03
N GLU A 32 -40.98 -8.34 14.79
CA GLU A 32 -39.80 -7.78 14.12
C GLU A 32 -39.35 -6.61 15.02
N GLU A 33 -38.27 -6.80 15.77
CA GLU A 33 -37.65 -5.71 16.51
C GLU A 33 -37.12 -4.70 15.48
N GLU A 34 -37.82 -3.58 15.34
CA GLU A 34 -37.31 -2.40 14.64
C GLU A 34 -35.96 -2.04 15.28
N PRO A 35 -34.89 -1.90 14.49
CA PRO A 35 -33.56 -1.62 15.03
C PRO A 35 -33.61 -0.33 15.85
N SER A 36 -33.08 -0.37 17.05
CA SER A 36 -33.09 0.80 17.93
C SER A 36 -32.21 1.91 17.34
N ASP A 37 -32.49 3.18 17.68
CA ASP A 37 -31.65 4.32 17.27
C ASP A 37 -30.16 4.13 17.67
N SER A 38 -29.89 3.37 18.74
CA SER A 38 -28.53 2.98 19.13
C SER A 38 -27.92 1.92 18.21
N ASP A 39 -28.69 0.95 17.74
CA ASP A 39 -28.22 -0.09 16.82
C ASP A 39 -27.92 0.51 15.45
N LEU A 40 -28.76 1.44 14.99
CA LEU A 40 -28.55 2.20 13.76
C LEU A 40 -27.30 3.10 13.85
N ALA A 41 -27.09 3.77 15.00
CA ALA A 41 -25.91 4.58 15.23
C ALA A 41 -24.62 3.75 15.33
N GLU A 42 -24.67 2.56 15.95
CA GLU A 42 -23.54 1.64 16.01
C GLU A 42 -23.21 1.03 14.64
N GLU A 43 -24.22 0.64 13.86
CA GLU A 43 -24.07 0.14 12.50
C GLU A 43 -23.56 1.23 11.55
N GLU A 44 -24.00 2.49 11.73
CA GLU A 44 -23.50 3.64 10.99
C GLU A 44 -22.07 4.01 11.40
N LEU A 45 -21.69 3.87 12.68
CA LEU A 45 -20.31 4.07 13.15
C LEU A 45 -19.36 2.95 12.68
N LEU A 46 -19.85 1.71 12.62
CA LEU A 46 -19.14 0.54 12.08
C LEU A 46 -19.00 0.64 10.56
N SER A 47 -20.04 1.10 9.86
CA SER A 47 -20.05 1.44 8.44
C SER A 47 -19.08 2.60 8.15
N GLN A 48 -19.07 3.63 9.00
CA GLN A 48 -18.08 4.74 8.93
C GLN A 48 -16.66 4.25 9.20
N GLY A 49 -16.44 3.34 10.15
CA GLY A 49 -15.14 2.72 10.41
C GLY A 49 -14.66 1.78 9.30
N ALA A 50 -15.58 1.07 8.65
CA ALA A 50 -15.31 0.22 7.49
C ALA A 50 -15.04 1.03 6.22
N THR A 51 -15.80 2.09 5.97
CA THR A 51 -15.55 3.05 4.89
C THR A 51 -14.24 3.81 5.13
N GLN A 52 -13.90 4.17 6.38
CA GLN A 52 -12.61 4.78 6.71
C GLN A 52 -11.41 3.89 6.37
N ARG A 53 -11.54 2.56 6.49
CA ARG A 53 -10.49 1.59 6.07
C ARG A 53 -10.32 1.52 4.54
N VAL A 54 -11.35 1.90 3.78
CA VAL A 54 -11.33 1.95 2.30
C VAL A 54 -10.73 3.28 1.78
N LEU A 55 -10.44 4.25 2.64
CA LEU A 55 -10.07 5.63 2.24
C LEU A 55 -8.60 6.03 2.48
N ASP A 56 -7.73 5.15 2.99
CA ASP A 56 -6.30 5.48 3.11
C ASP A 56 -5.61 5.35 1.75
N ALA A 57 -5.52 6.46 1.02
CA ALA A 57 -4.83 6.57 -0.27
C ALA A 57 -3.39 6.01 -0.22
N THR A 58 -2.74 6.06 0.93
CA THR A 58 -1.40 5.47 1.11
C THR A 58 -1.45 3.95 1.04
N GLN A 59 -2.43 3.32 1.69
CA GLN A 59 -2.57 1.86 1.69
C GLN A 59 -2.97 1.34 0.30
N LEU A 60 -3.87 2.04 -0.39
CA LEU A 60 -4.25 1.71 -1.77
C LEU A 60 -3.01 1.72 -2.68
N TYR A 61 -2.24 2.80 -2.67
CA TYR A 61 -1.02 2.92 -3.46
C TYR A 61 0.01 1.83 -3.12
N LEU A 62 0.28 1.60 -1.82
CA LEU A 62 1.25 0.59 -1.39
C LEU A 62 0.80 -0.83 -1.75
N GLY A 63 -0.51 -1.10 -1.76
CA GLY A 63 -1.10 -2.33 -2.25
C GLY A 63 -0.85 -2.52 -3.74
N GLU A 64 -1.18 -1.52 -4.56
CA GLU A 64 -1.04 -1.57 -6.02
C GLU A 64 0.41 -1.85 -6.47
N ILE A 65 1.38 -1.12 -5.90
CA ILE A 65 2.79 -1.31 -6.27
C ILE A 65 3.38 -2.65 -5.78
N GLY A 66 2.69 -3.31 -4.84
CA GLY A 66 3.07 -4.61 -4.30
C GLY A 66 2.89 -5.77 -5.29
N TYR A 67 1.94 -5.64 -6.22
CA TYR A 67 1.64 -6.67 -7.22
C TYR A 67 2.64 -6.74 -8.38
N SER A 68 3.47 -5.71 -8.57
CA SER A 68 4.45 -5.67 -9.65
C SER A 68 5.68 -6.54 -9.32
N PRO A 69 6.04 -7.51 -10.19
CA PRO A 69 7.20 -8.37 -9.96
C PRO A 69 8.51 -7.59 -10.05
N LEU A 70 9.48 -7.98 -9.21
CA LEU A 70 10.84 -7.47 -9.25
C LEU A 70 11.56 -8.00 -10.49
N LEU A 71 12.38 -7.17 -11.12
CA LEU A 71 13.18 -7.58 -12.28
C LEU A 71 14.49 -8.23 -11.83
N ALA A 72 14.87 -9.31 -12.51
CA ALA A 72 16.22 -9.86 -12.45
C ALA A 72 17.22 -8.93 -13.16
N ALA A 73 18.51 -9.09 -12.88
CA ALA A 73 19.56 -8.25 -13.49
C ALA A 73 19.59 -8.35 -15.03
N GLU A 74 19.34 -9.54 -15.59
CA GLU A 74 19.28 -9.74 -17.04
C GLU A 74 18.04 -9.07 -17.65
N GLU A 75 16.91 -9.13 -16.95
CA GLU A 75 15.67 -8.46 -17.34
C GLU A 75 15.82 -6.93 -17.30
N GLU A 76 16.52 -6.38 -16.30
CA GLU A 76 16.84 -4.95 -16.23
C GLU A 76 17.55 -4.50 -17.51
N VAL A 77 18.57 -5.25 -17.97
CA VAL A 77 19.30 -4.96 -19.21
C VAL A 77 18.39 -5.06 -20.44
N TYR A 78 17.58 -6.11 -20.51
CA TYR A 78 16.66 -6.33 -21.64
C TYR A 78 15.65 -5.19 -21.79
N PHE A 79 14.94 -4.84 -20.71
CA PHE A 79 13.94 -3.78 -20.74
C PHE A 79 14.58 -2.40 -20.89
N ALA A 80 15.76 -2.15 -20.30
CA ALA A 80 16.48 -0.88 -20.46
C ALA A 80 16.86 -0.63 -21.92
N ARG A 81 17.40 -1.63 -22.61
CA ARG A 81 17.78 -1.50 -24.03
C ARG A 81 16.58 -1.19 -24.92
N ARG A 82 15.42 -1.79 -24.62
CA ARG A 82 14.16 -1.51 -25.33
C ARG A 82 13.59 -0.14 -24.98
N ALA A 83 13.63 0.25 -23.72
CA ALA A 83 13.18 1.56 -23.26
C ALA A 83 13.97 2.70 -23.92
N LEU A 84 15.29 2.56 -24.07
CA LEU A 84 16.14 3.52 -24.79
C LEU A 84 15.79 3.63 -26.29
N ARG A 85 15.25 2.56 -26.89
CA ARG A 85 14.74 2.56 -28.27
C ARG A 85 13.34 3.13 -28.40
N GLY A 86 12.75 3.64 -27.30
CA GLY A 86 11.41 4.24 -27.30
C GLY A 86 10.26 3.28 -27.01
N ASP A 87 10.54 2.04 -26.57
CA ASP A 87 9.48 1.11 -26.19
C ASP A 87 8.80 1.53 -24.89
N VAL A 88 7.57 2.03 -25.03
CA VAL A 88 6.74 2.52 -23.92
C VAL A 88 6.41 1.41 -22.93
N ALA A 89 6.16 0.18 -23.40
CA ALA A 89 5.81 -0.94 -22.52
C ALA A 89 7.01 -1.35 -21.65
N SER A 90 8.22 -1.40 -22.25
CA SER A 90 9.45 -1.68 -21.50
C SER A 90 9.76 -0.58 -20.49
N ARG A 91 9.60 0.69 -20.88
CA ARG A 91 9.77 1.84 -19.96
C ARG A 91 8.81 1.74 -18.78
N ARG A 92 7.53 1.49 -19.05
CA ARG A 92 6.49 1.34 -18.03
C ARG A 92 6.80 0.20 -17.07
N ARG A 93 7.16 -0.97 -17.60
CA ARG A 93 7.55 -2.14 -16.79
C ARG A 93 8.75 -1.83 -15.89
N MET A 94 9.78 -1.17 -16.41
CA MET A 94 10.93 -0.76 -15.58
C MET A 94 10.52 0.17 -14.44
N ILE A 95 9.63 1.13 -14.68
CA ILE A 95 9.14 2.05 -13.65
C ILE A 95 8.36 1.26 -12.58
N GLU A 96 7.34 0.51 -13.01
CA GLU A 96 6.42 -0.22 -12.12
C GLU A 96 7.16 -1.22 -11.22
N SER A 97 8.11 -1.98 -11.77
CA SER A 97 8.91 -2.94 -10.99
C SER A 97 9.82 -2.29 -9.94
N ASN A 98 10.08 -0.98 -10.04
CA ASN A 98 10.99 -0.24 -9.15
C ASN A 98 10.29 0.77 -8.23
N LEU A 99 8.96 0.88 -8.24
CA LEU A 99 8.23 1.81 -7.36
C LEU A 99 8.49 1.53 -5.87
N ARG A 100 8.68 0.26 -5.50
CA ARG A 100 9.04 -0.16 -4.12
C ARG A 100 10.36 0.44 -3.64
N LEU A 101 11.32 0.64 -4.55
CA LEU A 101 12.60 1.30 -4.24
C LEU A 101 12.37 2.77 -3.86
N VAL A 102 11.49 3.48 -4.57
CA VAL A 102 11.16 4.87 -4.29
C VAL A 102 10.58 5.01 -2.88
N VAL A 103 9.58 4.20 -2.53
CA VAL A 103 8.98 4.20 -1.19
C VAL A 103 10.04 3.97 -0.10
N LYS A 104 10.94 3.00 -0.30
CA LYS A 104 12.04 2.72 0.64
C LYS A 104 12.98 3.93 0.83
N ILE A 105 13.22 4.71 -0.23
CA ILE A 105 14.05 5.91 -0.16
C ILE A 105 13.29 7.07 0.49
N ALA A 106 12.06 7.35 0.04
CA ALA A 106 11.20 8.43 0.52
C ALA A 106 10.93 8.35 2.03
N ARG A 107 10.74 7.14 2.57
CA ARG A 107 10.52 6.93 4.01
C ARG A 107 11.63 7.48 4.90
N ARG A 108 12.87 7.61 4.40
CA ARG A 108 13.98 8.24 5.16
C ARG A 108 13.91 9.77 5.23
N TYR A 109 13.08 10.37 4.38
CA TYR A 109 12.87 11.81 4.30
C TYR A 109 11.53 12.25 4.92
N SER A 110 10.77 11.32 5.49
CA SER A 110 9.58 11.61 6.28
C SER A 110 9.88 12.61 7.42
N ASN A 111 8.86 13.36 7.83
CA ASN A 111 8.94 14.37 8.89
C ASN A 111 9.88 15.56 8.58
N ARG A 112 10.13 15.85 7.30
CA ARG A 112 10.92 17.03 6.83
C ARG A 112 10.05 18.13 6.20
N GLY A 113 8.76 18.14 6.52
CA GLY A 113 7.80 19.17 6.13
C GLY A 113 6.90 18.82 4.93
N LEU A 114 7.15 17.72 4.22
CA LEU A 114 6.24 17.20 3.18
C LEU A 114 5.60 15.89 3.62
N ALA A 115 4.38 15.61 3.15
CA ALA A 115 3.71 14.34 3.40
C ALA A 115 4.44 13.19 2.68
N LEU A 116 4.26 11.96 3.17
CA LEU A 116 4.93 10.80 2.58
C LEU A 116 4.54 10.61 1.10
N LEU A 117 3.27 10.82 0.75
CA LEU A 117 2.80 10.70 -0.64
C LEU A 117 3.48 11.73 -1.55
N ASP A 118 3.61 12.98 -1.12
CA ASP A 118 4.33 14.02 -1.89
C ASP A 118 5.80 13.63 -2.12
N LEU A 119 6.47 13.08 -1.11
CA LEU A 119 7.85 12.61 -1.22
C LEU A 119 7.96 11.42 -2.19
N ILE A 120 6.96 10.53 -2.21
CA ILE A 120 6.90 9.41 -3.13
C ILE A 120 6.73 9.92 -4.56
N GLU A 121 5.82 10.87 -4.81
CA GLU A 121 5.59 11.42 -6.15
C GLU A 121 6.82 12.14 -6.70
N GLU A 122 7.48 12.96 -5.89
CA GLU A 122 8.75 13.61 -6.29
C GLU A 122 9.88 12.59 -6.51
N GLY A 123 9.86 11.49 -5.76
CA GLY A 123 10.75 10.35 -5.97
C GLY A 123 10.44 9.60 -7.27
N ASN A 124 9.17 9.41 -7.61
CA ASN A 124 8.70 8.79 -8.86
C ASN A 124 9.14 9.60 -10.07
N LEU A 125 9.08 10.94 -10.00
CA LEU A 125 9.65 11.83 -11.02
C LEU A 125 11.17 11.70 -11.16
N GLY A 126 11.87 11.35 -10.08
CA GLY A 126 13.29 10.99 -10.11
C GLY A 126 13.54 9.64 -10.78
N LEU A 127 12.73 8.64 -10.44
CA LEU A 127 12.80 7.31 -11.04
C LEU A 127 12.57 7.34 -12.55
N ILE A 128 11.57 8.10 -13.03
CA ILE A 128 11.29 8.24 -14.47
C ILE A 128 12.52 8.77 -15.20
N ARG A 129 13.14 9.84 -14.69
CA ARG A 129 14.39 10.38 -15.24
C ARG A 129 15.55 9.40 -15.20
N ALA A 130 15.62 8.57 -14.16
CA ALA A 130 16.62 7.52 -14.06
C ALA A 130 16.43 6.48 -15.18
N VAL A 131 15.20 6.04 -15.45
CA VAL A 131 14.90 5.09 -16.52
C VAL A 131 15.26 5.67 -17.90
N GLU A 132 14.95 6.95 -18.13
CA GLU A 132 15.26 7.62 -19.41
C GLU A 132 16.75 7.70 -19.72
N LYS A 133 17.59 7.80 -18.68
CA LYS A 133 19.04 8.04 -18.82
C LYS A 133 19.90 6.83 -18.44
N PHE A 134 19.26 5.71 -18.06
CA PHE A 134 19.98 4.53 -17.63
C PHE A 134 20.68 3.86 -18.82
N ASP A 135 21.95 3.54 -18.62
CA ASP A 135 22.80 2.90 -19.62
C ASP A 135 23.12 1.46 -19.16
N PRO A 136 22.51 0.44 -19.79
CA PRO A 136 22.70 -0.95 -19.38
C PRO A 136 24.10 -1.49 -19.71
N GLU A 137 24.84 -0.87 -20.61
CA GLU A 137 26.16 -1.35 -21.04
C GLU A 137 27.26 -1.06 -20.01
N ARG A 138 26.97 -0.23 -18.99
CA ARG A 138 27.91 0.09 -17.91
C ARG A 138 28.10 -1.00 -16.86
N GLY A 139 27.26 -2.05 -16.87
CA GLY A 139 27.40 -3.20 -15.97
C GLY A 139 27.01 -2.95 -14.49
N PHE A 140 26.43 -1.79 -14.16
CA PHE A 140 25.91 -1.51 -12.82
C PHE A 140 24.41 -1.83 -12.74
N ARG A 141 23.95 -2.28 -11.56
CA ARG A 141 22.52 -2.49 -11.29
C ARG A 141 21.73 -1.19 -11.43
N PHE A 142 20.51 -1.29 -11.96
CA PHE A 142 19.64 -0.13 -12.13
C PHE A 142 19.33 0.57 -10.80
N SER A 143 19.12 -0.20 -9.73
CA SER A 143 18.81 0.32 -8.39
C SER A 143 19.89 1.26 -7.84
N THR A 144 21.17 0.98 -8.13
CA THR A 144 22.30 1.84 -7.75
C THR A 144 22.21 3.20 -8.43
N TYR A 145 21.92 3.21 -9.73
CA TYR A 145 21.78 4.44 -10.51
C TYR A 145 20.53 5.24 -10.11
N ALA A 146 19.38 4.56 -10.00
CA ALA A 146 18.10 5.16 -9.64
C ALA A 146 18.14 5.84 -8.26
N THR A 147 18.87 5.28 -7.30
CA THR A 147 18.98 5.84 -5.95
C THR A 147 19.48 7.28 -5.95
N TRP A 148 20.42 7.63 -6.83
CA TRP A 148 20.93 9.01 -6.94
C TRP A 148 19.87 9.98 -7.42
N TRP A 149 19.14 9.61 -8.49
CA TRP A 149 18.07 10.44 -9.04
C TRP A 149 16.93 10.62 -8.05
N ILE A 150 16.45 9.54 -7.42
CA ILE A 150 15.36 9.59 -6.45
C ILE A 150 15.75 10.48 -5.26
N ARG A 151 16.97 10.34 -4.74
CA ARG A 151 17.46 11.19 -3.64
C ARG A 151 17.48 12.66 -4.05
N GLN A 152 18.07 12.94 -5.21
CA GLN A 152 18.25 14.31 -5.70
C GLN A 152 16.91 15.03 -5.89
N THR A 153 15.89 14.34 -6.41
CA THR A 153 14.58 14.95 -6.65
C THR A 153 13.83 15.21 -5.36
N ILE A 154 13.84 14.25 -4.42
CA ILE A 154 13.22 14.40 -3.10
C ILE A 154 13.86 15.56 -2.33
N GLU A 155 15.20 15.61 -2.27
CA GLU A 155 15.91 16.70 -1.57
C GLU A 155 15.61 18.06 -2.21
N ARG A 156 15.58 18.12 -3.54
CA ARG A 156 15.20 19.33 -4.28
C ARG A 156 13.75 19.74 -4.00
N ALA A 157 12.82 18.80 -3.91
CA ALA A 157 11.42 19.09 -3.60
C ALA A 157 11.26 19.68 -2.20
N ILE A 158 11.88 19.04 -1.20
CA ILE A 158 11.88 19.53 0.19
C ILE A 158 12.42 20.96 0.25
N MET A 159 13.56 21.25 -0.37
CA MET A 159 14.13 22.61 -0.35
C MET A 159 13.24 23.65 -1.02
N ASN A 160 12.42 23.27 -1.99
CA ASN A 160 11.61 24.19 -2.79
C ASN A 160 10.19 24.41 -2.27
N GLN A 161 9.60 23.41 -1.60
CA GLN A 161 8.17 23.35 -1.27
C GLN A 161 7.89 23.37 0.25
N THR A 162 8.88 23.09 1.12
CA THR A 162 8.66 22.98 2.58
C THR A 162 8.30 24.31 3.27
N ARG A 163 8.62 25.45 2.65
CA ARG A 163 8.39 26.78 3.24
C ARG A 163 7.17 27.42 2.59
N THR A 164 6.31 28.04 3.42
CA THR A 164 5.16 28.83 2.96
C THR A 164 5.59 29.93 1.99
N ILE A 165 6.70 30.63 2.31
CA ILE A 165 7.36 31.55 1.39
C ILE A 165 8.56 30.83 0.79
N ARG A 166 8.53 30.65 -0.53
CA ARG A 166 9.57 29.96 -1.27
C ARG A 166 10.92 30.66 -1.11
N LEU A 167 11.91 29.91 -0.63
CA LEU A 167 13.30 30.34 -0.58
C LEU A 167 14.11 29.73 -1.75
N PRO A 168 15.02 30.49 -2.39
CA PRO A 168 15.95 29.94 -3.36
C PRO A 168 16.88 28.87 -2.74
N ILE A 169 17.27 27.87 -3.56
CA ILE A 169 18.04 26.70 -3.10
C ILE A 169 19.39 27.09 -2.48
N HIS A 170 20.08 28.11 -3.00
CA HIS A 170 21.38 28.53 -2.47
C HIS A 170 21.27 29.06 -1.03
N ILE A 171 20.23 29.85 -0.74
CA ILE A 171 19.95 30.35 0.62
C ILE A 171 19.64 29.20 1.58
N VAL A 172 18.83 28.22 1.14
CA VAL A 172 18.51 27.03 1.96
C VAL A 172 19.77 26.22 2.27
N LYS A 173 20.70 26.10 1.32
CA LYS A 173 21.97 25.42 1.54
C LYS A 173 22.84 26.15 2.56
N GLU A 174 22.97 27.47 2.46
CA GLU A 174 23.71 28.27 3.45
C GLU A 174 23.11 28.12 4.85
N LEU A 175 21.78 28.24 4.98
CA LEU A 175 21.10 28.06 6.26
C LEU A 175 21.37 26.69 6.89
N ASN A 176 21.35 25.62 6.10
CA ASN A 176 21.63 24.27 6.58
C ASN A 176 23.09 24.08 7.04
N VAL A 177 24.04 24.87 6.52
CA VAL A 177 25.44 24.86 7.00
C VAL A 177 25.52 25.55 8.36
N TYR A 178 24.87 26.72 8.52
CA TYR A 178 24.84 27.43 9.79
C TYR A 178 24.13 26.63 10.89
N LEU A 179 23.00 25.98 10.59
CA LEU A 179 22.23 25.19 11.57
C LEU A 179 22.90 23.86 11.97
N ARG A 180 23.95 23.43 11.25
CA ARG A 180 24.72 22.22 11.59
C ARG A 180 25.90 22.51 12.52
N THR A 181 26.27 23.78 12.66
CA THR A 181 27.30 24.26 13.60
C THR A 181 26.65 24.57 14.93
#